data_AF-A0A7C5CZE7-F1
#
_entry.id   AF-A0A7C5CZE7-F1
#
_cell.length_a   1.000
_cell.length_b   1.000
_cell.length_c   1.000
_cell.angle_alpha   90.00
_cell.angle_beta   90.00
_cell.angle_gamma   90.00
#
_symmetry.space_group_name_H-M   'P 1'
#
loop_
_entity.id
_entity.type
_entity.pdbx_description
1 polymer ?
#
loop_
_entity_poly.entity_id
_entity_poly.type
_entity_poly.pdbx_seq_one_letter_code
_entity_poly.pdbx_strand_id
1 'polypeptide(L)'
;MGVTFPYLHGAGFERPFVRGVGELRQLEQTDFLGGVDFEIVGTVTLVDQERGLLVVQNEAGAVALHLASQNIPTIDPGSLLRVLGTNSVPYVSGFPQFPHQPALRARVPSVQLPRDFGEYYLSRFRGFLVPPETGEYIFWICSDNSGELWLSTDETPGGLRRIALIPRYGWADPGEWERYFSQRSAPIKLEAGERYYFEVFHEQATVASHVSIAWSGPGFSLTEVSSKFLRPADKGENVGGTTLPQLGWISNFGPIFVPGI
;
A
#
# COMPACT_ATOMS: atom_id res chain seq x y z
N MET A 1 -9.48 21.07 -20.60
CA MET A 1 -10.44 20.49 -19.65
C MET A 1 -9.63 19.76 -18.59
N GLY A 2 -9.50 20.33 -17.39
CA GLY A 2 -8.80 19.69 -16.28
C GLY A 2 -9.79 18.87 -15.47
N VAL A 3 -9.51 17.57 -15.30
CA VAL A 3 -10.30 16.70 -14.44
C VAL A 3 -9.83 16.94 -13.01
N THR A 4 -10.65 17.62 -12.22
CA THR A 4 -10.46 17.75 -10.78
C THR A 4 -11.03 16.48 -10.14
N PHE A 5 -10.19 15.71 -9.45
CA PHE A 5 -10.66 14.58 -8.65
C PHE A 5 -11.26 15.12 -7.34
N PRO A 6 -12.56 14.90 -7.06
CA PRO A 6 -13.11 15.23 -5.77
C PRO A 6 -12.58 14.22 -4.76
N TYR A 7 -11.66 14.66 -3.89
CA TYR A 7 -11.41 13.97 -2.64
C TYR A 7 -12.73 13.96 -1.86
N LEU A 8 -13.21 12.77 -1.48
CA LEU A 8 -14.39 12.59 -0.66
C LEU A 8 -14.12 13.15 0.74
N HIS A 9 -14.32 14.46 0.89
CA HIS A 9 -14.54 15.08 2.20
C HIS A 9 -15.98 14.75 2.63
N GLY A 10 -16.11 13.78 3.52
CA GLY A 10 -17.26 13.74 4.42
C GLY A 10 -17.12 14.90 5.41
N ALA A 11 -18.13 15.77 5.46
CA ALA A 11 -18.18 16.94 6.31
C ALA A 11 -17.90 16.61 7.80
N GLY A 12 -17.02 17.37 8.45
CA GLY A 12 -17.11 17.63 9.89
C GLY A 12 -16.06 17.03 10.84
N PHE A 13 -15.02 16.33 10.37
CA PHE A 13 -13.93 15.92 11.27
C PHE A 13 -12.82 16.98 11.28
N GLU A 14 -12.60 17.61 12.45
CA GLU A 14 -11.38 18.40 12.69
C GLU A 14 -10.16 17.46 12.57
N ARG A 15 -9.19 17.85 11.73
CA ARG A 15 -7.95 17.07 11.60
C ARG A 15 -7.17 17.19 12.91
N PRO A 16 -6.56 16.10 13.39
CA PRO A 16 -5.71 16.19 14.56
C PRO A 16 -4.56 17.16 14.26
N PHE A 17 -4.35 18.12 15.17
CA PHE A 17 -3.24 19.06 15.10
C PHE A 17 -2.17 18.65 16.10
N VAL A 18 -1.00 18.29 15.58
CA VAL A 18 0.10 17.77 16.39
C VAL A 18 1.14 18.85 16.65
N ARG A 19 1.45 19.12 17.92
CA ARG A 19 2.39 20.19 18.34
C ARG A 19 3.81 19.71 18.63
N GLY A 20 4.08 18.41 18.45
CA GLY A 20 5.44 17.90 18.65
C GLY A 20 5.64 16.42 18.38
N VAL A 21 6.90 16.01 18.41
CA VAL A 21 7.36 14.63 18.16
C VAL A 21 6.72 13.62 19.12
N GLY A 22 6.42 14.01 20.35
CA GLY A 22 5.75 13.14 21.33
C GLY A 22 4.30 12.81 20.97
N GLU A 23 3.54 13.79 20.49
CA GLU A 23 2.15 13.63 20.06
C GLU A 23 2.05 12.86 18.74
N LEU A 24 3.02 13.03 17.82
CA LEU A 24 3.12 12.21 16.60
C LEU A 24 3.19 10.71 16.89
N ARG A 25 3.80 10.33 18.01
CA ARG A 25 3.93 8.93 18.45
C ARG A 25 2.65 8.37 19.07
N GLN A 26 1.67 9.20 19.34
CA GLN A 26 0.39 8.83 19.94
C GLN A 26 -0.75 8.88 18.92
N LEU A 27 -0.47 9.19 17.66
CA LEU A 27 -1.45 9.16 16.60
C LEU A 27 -2.04 7.76 16.44
N GLU A 28 -3.36 7.70 16.32
CA GLU A 28 -4.09 6.46 16.10
C GLU A 28 -3.95 6.05 14.63
N GLN A 29 -4.08 4.75 14.34
CA GLN A 29 -3.99 4.22 12.96
C GLN A 29 -4.93 4.94 11.98
N THR A 30 -6.04 5.46 12.49
CA THR A 30 -7.02 6.24 11.74
C THR A 30 -6.48 7.54 11.14
N ASP A 31 -5.53 8.16 11.84
CA ASP A 31 -4.93 9.44 11.47
C ASP A 31 -3.89 9.29 10.35
N PHE A 32 -3.38 8.07 10.15
CA PHE A 32 -2.36 7.76 9.14
C PHE A 32 -2.88 7.81 7.70
N LEU A 33 -4.20 7.81 7.48
CA LEU A 33 -4.76 7.92 6.12
C LEU A 33 -5.66 9.15 5.95
N GLY A 34 -6.16 9.74 7.05
CA GLY A 34 -6.95 10.98 7.06
C GLY A 34 -6.13 12.27 6.89
N GLY A 35 -4.81 12.19 7.10
CA GLY A 35 -3.91 13.33 7.07
C GLY A 35 -3.94 14.12 8.39
N VAL A 36 -2.77 14.56 8.82
CA VAL A 36 -2.51 15.22 10.09
C VAL A 36 -1.90 16.58 9.82
N ASP A 37 -2.41 17.61 10.48
CA ASP A 37 -1.76 18.91 10.49
C ASP A 37 -0.76 18.91 11.65
N PHE A 38 0.44 19.46 11.44
CA PHE A 38 1.44 19.47 12.50
C PHE A 38 2.24 20.77 12.53
N GLU A 39 2.79 21.01 13.72
CA GLU A 39 3.78 22.01 14.03
C GLU A 39 4.89 21.35 14.82
N ILE A 40 6.11 21.39 14.29
CA ILE A 40 7.29 20.83 14.97
C ILE A 40 8.35 21.91 15.07
N VAL A 41 8.79 22.17 16.29
CA VAL A 41 9.93 23.05 16.58
C VAL A 41 11.09 22.18 17.04
N GLY A 42 12.25 22.33 16.40
CA GLY A 42 13.44 21.58 16.76
C GLY A 42 14.66 21.95 15.95
N THR A 43 15.80 21.38 16.35
CA THR A 43 17.07 21.54 15.65
C THR A 43 17.13 20.59 14.47
N VAL A 44 17.53 21.09 13.31
CA VAL A 44 17.74 20.27 12.12
C VAL A 44 19.01 19.47 12.31
N THR A 45 18.93 18.14 12.20
CA THR A 45 20.09 17.26 12.37
C THR A 45 20.53 16.61 11.06
N LEU A 46 19.68 16.62 10.04
CA LEU A 46 20.00 16.13 8.69
C LEU A 46 19.16 16.82 7.62
N VAL A 47 19.79 17.12 6.49
CA VAL A 47 19.14 17.56 5.25
C VAL A 47 19.68 16.71 4.11
N ASP A 48 18.82 15.97 3.42
CA ASP A 48 19.12 15.19 2.22
C ASP A 48 18.23 15.71 1.09
N GLN A 49 18.81 16.60 0.27
CA GLN A 49 18.11 17.28 -0.81
C GLN A 49 17.74 16.33 -1.96
N GLU A 50 18.56 15.31 -2.23
CA GLU A 50 18.30 14.33 -3.29
C GLU A 50 17.04 13.50 -2.99
N ARG A 51 16.84 13.17 -1.71
CA ARG A 51 15.67 12.39 -1.27
C ARG A 51 14.50 13.24 -0.77
N GLY A 52 14.64 14.57 -0.72
CA GLY A 52 13.60 15.43 -0.14
C GLY A 52 13.38 15.18 1.36
N LEU A 53 14.42 14.80 2.10
CA LEU A 53 14.34 14.38 3.50
C LEU A 53 14.97 15.42 4.46
N LEU A 54 14.24 15.78 5.50
CA LEU A 54 14.66 16.69 6.57
C LEU A 54 14.47 16.00 7.93
N VAL A 55 15.48 15.98 8.80
CA VAL A 55 15.32 15.45 10.17
C VAL A 55 15.35 16.58 11.18
N VAL A 56 14.30 16.66 12.00
CA VAL A 56 14.15 17.65 13.07
C VAL A 56 14.14 16.95 14.41
N GLN A 57 14.94 17.44 15.36
CA GLN A 57 15.09 16.86 16.70
C GLN A 57 14.83 17.89 17.80
N ASN A 58 14.11 17.47 18.84
CA ASN A 58 13.94 18.21 20.09
C ASN A 58 14.01 17.25 21.30
N GLU A 59 13.67 17.72 22.49
CA GLU A 59 13.72 16.93 23.73
C GLU A 59 12.81 15.70 23.70
N ALA A 60 11.73 15.71 22.93
CA ALA A 60 10.83 14.57 22.76
C ALA A 60 11.38 13.52 21.76
N GLY A 61 12.41 13.86 20.99
CA GLY A 61 13.10 12.97 20.06
C GLY A 61 13.26 13.55 18.67
N ALA A 62 13.56 12.69 17.69
CA ALA A 62 13.73 13.07 16.29
C ALA A 62 12.55 12.59 15.42
N VAL A 63 12.25 13.35 14.38
CA VAL A 63 11.29 13.02 13.33
C VAL A 63 11.93 13.27 11.97
N ALA A 64 11.72 12.35 11.04
CA ALA A 64 12.10 12.53 9.64
C ALA A 64 10.89 13.04 8.85
N LEU A 65 11.06 14.09 8.06
CA LEU A 65 10.04 14.74 7.25
C LEU A 65 10.41 14.54 5.78
N HIS A 66 9.54 13.87 5.04
CA HIS A 66 9.66 13.72 3.60
C HIS A 66 8.83 14.81 2.93
N LEU A 67 9.49 15.73 2.24
CA LEU A 67 8.85 16.85 1.60
C LEU A 67 8.34 16.42 0.21
N ALA A 68 7.11 16.79 -0.14
CA ALA A 68 6.52 16.45 -1.44
C ALA A 68 7.24 17.12 -2.61
N SER A 69 7.82 18.30 -2.36
CA SER A 69 8.70 18.98 -3.30
C SER A 69 10.15 18.59 -2.99
N GLN A 70 10.89 18.13 -4.00
CA GLN A 70 12.34 17.91 -3.88
C GLN A 70 13.15 19.21 -3.74
N ASN A 71 12.48 20.35 -3.65
CA ASN A 71 13.08 21.66 -3.45
C ASN A 71 13.03 22.02 -1.96
N ILE A 72 13.88 21.37 -1.16
CA ILE A 72 14.10 21.80 0.22
C ILE A 72 14.86 23.14 0.16
N PRO A 73 14.40 24.21 0.85
CA PRO A 73 15.22 25.41 1.03
C PRO A 73 16.60 25.03 1.58
N THR A 74 17.65 25.77 1.23
CA THR A 74 18.97 25.55 1.84
C THR A 74 18.86 25.78 3.34
N ILE A 75 18.97 24.70 4.10
CA ILE A 75 18.87 24.68 5.56
C ILE A 75 20.16 24.06 6.08
N ASP A 76 20.83 24.75 7.00
CA ASP A 76 22.04 24.25 7.63
C ASP A 76 21.69 23.29 8.79
N PRO A 77 22.28 22.09 8.85
CA PRO A 77 22.25 21.28 10.06
C PRO A 77 22.74 22.09 11.28
N GLY A 78 22.06 21.94 12.41
CA GLY A 78 22.25 22.74 13.61
C GLY A 78 21.31 23.95 13.73
N SER A 79 20.57 24.29 12.68
CA SER A 79 19.59 25.37 12.71
C SER A 79 18.34 24.99 13.52
N LEU A 80 17.88 25.89 14.39
CA LEU A 80 16.58 25.77 15.04
C LEU A 80 15.49 26.23 14.07
N LEU A 81 14.53 25.36 13.75
CA LEU A 81 13.42 25.66 12.84
C LEU A 81 12.06 25.33 13.45
N ARG A 82 11.05 26.03 12.96
CA ARG A 82 9.62 25.70 13.10
C ARG A 82 9.12 25.21 11.75
N VAL A 83 8.67 23.96 11.69
CA VAL A 83 8.10 23.35 10.50
C VAL A 83 6.61 23.20 10.67
N LEU A 84 5.84 23.69 9.71
CA LEU A 84 4.40 23.53 9.63
C LEU A 84 4.08 22.59 8.47
N GLY A 85 3.31 21.55 8.77
CA GLY A 85 2.76 20.66 7.76
C GLY A 85 1.23 20.67 7.83
N THR A 86 0.58 20.66 6.68
CA THR A 86 -0.88 20.42 6.59
C THR A 86 -1.11 19.13 5.85
N ASN A 87 -2.21 18.42 6.09
CA ASN A 87 -2.58 17.19 5.38
C ASN A 87 -1.42 16.18 5.28
N SER A 88 -0.60 16.10 6.32
CA SER A 88 0.63 15.34 6.32
C SER A 88 0.37 13.93 6.77
N VAL A 89 1.08 12.98 6.18
CA VAL A 89 0.81 11.57 6.43
C VAL A 89 2.00 11.00 7.18
N PRO A 90 1.86 10.54 8.44
CA PRO A 90 2.91 9.77 9.06
C PRO A 90 3.18 8.57 8.17
N TYR A 91 4.33 8.59 7.52
CA TYR A 91 4.88 7.45 6.83
C TYR A 91 5.29 6.49 7.94
N VAL A 92 4.43 5.52 8.25
CA VAL A 92 4.89 4.30 8.89
C VAL A 92 6.11 3.86 8.10
N SER A 93 7.25 3.67 8.78
CA SER A 93 8.45 3.15 8.17
C SER A 93 7.99 2.03 7.27
N GLY A 94 8.30 2.11 5.98
CA GLY A 94 8.32 0.89 5.20
C GLY A 94 9.03 -0.13 6.08
N PHE A 95 8.53 -1.36 6.11
CA PHE A 95 9.46 -2.41 5.75
C PHE A 95 10.81 -2.30 6.48
N PRO A 96 10.92 -2.90 7.67
CA PRO A 96 11.63 -4.17 7.63
C PRO A 96 10.71 -5.34 7.97
N GLN A 97 9.46 -5.07 8.35
CA GLN A 97 8.51 -6.08 8.79
C GLN A 97 7.56 -6.48 7.68
N PHE A 98 6.71 -5.62 7.13
CA PHE A 98 5.96 -6.02 5.94
C PHE A 98 6.91 -6.13 4.74
N PRO A 99 6.82 -7.18 3.89
CA PRO A 99 5.97 -8.35 4.00
C PRO A 99 6.64 -9.57 4.65
N HIS A 100 7.82 -9.43 5.25
CA HIS A 100 8.64 -10.52 5.78
C HIS A 100 8.35 -10.92 7.25
N GLN A 101 7.64 -10.10 8.02
CA GLN A 101 7.18 -10.26 9.41
C GLN A 101 5.72 -9.78 9.49
N PRO A 102 4.78 -10.46 8.82
CA PRO A 102 3.38 -10.09 8.88
C PRO A 102 2.79 -10.45 10.26
N ALA A 103 1.84 -9.65 10.71
CA ALA A 103 1.11 -9.92 11.94
C ALA A 103 0.26 -11.20 11.84
N LEU A 104 -0.25 -11.52 10.64
CA LEU A 104 -0.98 -12.75 10.32
C LEU A 104 -0.40 -13.42 9.08
N ARG A 105 -0.32 -14.76 9.10
CA ARG A 105 -0.08 -15.59 7.91
C ARG A 105 -1.20 -16.61 7.79
N ALA A 106 -1.83 -16.68 6.62
CA ALA A 106 -2.87 -17.64 6.33
C ALA A 106 -2.77 -18.11 4.87
N ARG A 107 -3.24 -19.34 4.61
CA ARG A 107 -3.52 -19.81 3.25
C ARG A 107 -4.95 -19.45 2.89
N VAL A 108 -5.11 -18.77 1.77
CA VAL A 108 -6.42 -18.39 1.23
C VAL A 108 -6.64 -19.10 -0.09
N PRO A 109 -7.89 -19.51 -0.41
CA PRO A 109 -8.19 -20.20 -1.65
C PRO A 109 -8.11 -19.26 -2.86
N SER A 110 -8.32 -17.95 -2.68
CA SER A 110 -8.30 -16.93 -3.72
C SER A 110 -7.60 -15.67 -3.23
N VAL A 111 -7.25 -14.77 -4.16
CA VAL A 111 -6.79 -13.41 -3.83
C VAL A 111 -8.02 -12.58 -3.43
N GLN A 112 -8.61 -12.90 -2.29
CA GLN A 112 -9.73 -12.22 -1.67
C GLN A 112 -9.60 -12.35 -0.16
N LEU A 113 -9.85 -11.27 0.57
CA LEU A 113 -10.06 -11.30 2.02
C LEU A 113 -11.56 -11.42 2.31
N PRO A 114 -11.96 -11.89 3.50
CA PRO A 114 -13.33 -11.73 3.97
C PRO A 114 -13.77 -10.27 3.83
N ARG A 115 -15.04 -10.03 3.51
CA ARG A 115 -15.58 -8.65 3.55
C ARG A 115 -15.39 -8.09 4.95
N ASP A 116 -15.08 -6.80 5.02
CA ASP A 116 -14.91 -6.05 6.26
C ASP A 116 -13.86 -6.69 7.18
N PHE A 117 -12.77 -7.19 6.59
CA PHE A 117 -11.67 -7.87 7.30
C PHE A 117 -11.05 -6.99 8.40
N GLY A 118 -11.11 -5.68 8.22
CA GLY A 118 -10.67 -4.67 9.18
C GLY A 118 -10.47 -3.33 8.49
N GLU A 119 -10.01 -2.36 9.26
CA GLU A 119 -9.59 -1.05 8.77
C GLU A 119 -8.08 -0.88 9.00
N TYR A 120 -7.44 -0.01 8.23
CA TYR A 120 -6.04 0.40 8.41
C TYR A 120 -5.04 -0.76 8.40
N TYR A 121 -5.08 -1.61 7.37
CA TYR A 121 -4.17 -2.75 7.25
C TYR A 121 -3.48 -2.81 5.89
N LEU A 122 -2.34 -3.51 5.88
CA LEU A 122 -1.64 -3.92 4.67
C LEU A 122 -1.73 -5.44 4.52
N SER A 123 -2.00 -5.91 3.31
CA SER A 123 -1.98 -7.33 2.99
C SER A 123 -1.08 -7.63 1.80
N ARG A 124 -0.46 -8.83 1.83
CA ARG A 124 0.28 -9.38 0.70
C ARG A 124 -0.21 -10.78 0.42
N PHE A 125 -0.59 -11.01 -0.83
CA PHE A 125 -0.81 -12.33 -1.39
C PHE A 125 0.41 -12.70 -2.20
N ARG A 126 0.82 -13.97 -2.13
CA ARG A 126 1.90 -14.50 -2.95
C ARG A 126 1.63 -15.94 -3.31
N GLY A 127 2.09 -16.33 -4.48
CA GLY A 127 1.91 -17.68 -4.99
C GLY A 127 2.45 -17.82 -6.39
N PHE A 128 2.00 -18.86 -7.06
CA PHE A 128 2.27 -19.07 -8.48
C PHE A 128 0.96 -19.06 -9.25
N LEU A 129 0.97 -18.37 -10.38
CA LEU A 129 -0.05 -18.43 -11.40
C LEU A 129 0.33 -19.53 -12.40
N VAL A 130 -0.64 -20.36 -12.79
CA VAL A 130 -0.47 -21.44 -13.77
C VAL A 130 -1.47 -21.24 -14.92
N PRO A 131 -1.01 -20.80 -16.11
CA PRO A 131 -1.86 -20.58 -17.28
C PRO A 131 -2.41 -21.91 -17.82
N PRO A 132 -3.70 -21.99 -18.19
CA PRO A 132 -4.24 -23.18 -18.84
C PRO A 132 -3.77 -23.37 -20.29
N GLU A 133 -3.44 -22.29 -21.00
CA GLU A 133 -3.10 -22.29 -22.42
C GLU A 133 -1.92 -21.37 -22.68
N THR A 134 -1.15 -21.65 -23.74
CA THR A 134 -0.05 -20.79 -24.15
C THR A 134 -0.60 -19.62 -24.95
N GLY A 135 -0.27 -18.39 -24.58
CA GLY A 135 -0.68 -17.21 -25.34
C GLY A 135 -0.57 -15.92 -24.55
N GLU A 136 -1.21 -14.88 -25.05
CA GLU A 136 -1.22 -13.56 -24.41
C GLU A 136 -2.34 -13.46 -23.37
N TYR A 137 -1.95 -13.01 -22.18
CA TYR A 137 -2.83 -12.74 -21.07
C TYR A 137 -2.82 -11.26 -20.74
N ILE A 138 -3.98 -10.72 -20.38
CA ILE A 138 -4.10 -9.39 -19.79
C ILE A 138 -4.61 -9.59 -18.38
N PHE A 139 -4.07 -8.81 -17.44
CA PHE A 139 -4.38 -8.89 -16.03
C PHE A 139 -5.03 -7.61 -15.54
N TRP A 140 -5.88 -7.77 -14.53
CA TRP A 140 -6.51 -6.68 -13.83
C TRP A 140 -6.42 -6.83 -12.33
N ILE A 141 -6.40 -5.70 -11.64
CA ILE A 141 -6.57 -5.60 -10.18
C ILE A 141 -7.77 -4.70 -9.86
N CYS A 142 -8.53 -5.07 -8.84
CA CYS A 142 -9.63 -4.30 -8.29
C CYS A 142 -9.51 -4.35 -6.77
N SER A 143 -9.52 -3.19 -6.11
CA SER A 143 -9.44 -3.12 -4.66
C SER A 143 -10.08 -1.86 -4.13
N ASP A 144 -10.46 -1.94 -2.86
CA ASP A 144 -10.69 -0.80 -1.97
C ASP A 144 -9.77 -1.04 -0.78
N ASN A 145 -8.77 -0.21 -0.46
CA ASN A 145 -8.28 0.97 -1.21
C ASN A 145 -7.17 0.61 -2.21
N SER A 146 -5.94 1.05 -1.96
CA SER A 146 -4.81 0.99 -2.89
C SER A 146 -4.39 -0.46 -3.12
N GLY A 147 -3.95 -0.79 -4.33
CA GLY A 147 -3.57 -2.16 -4.66
C GLY A 147 -2.54 -2.21 -5.78
N GLU A 148 -1.63 -3.18 -5.72
CA GLU A 148 -0.65 -3.43 -6.78
C GLU A 148 -0.58 -4.93 -7.10
N LEU A 149 -0.62 -5.26 -8.38
CA LEU A 149 -0.37 -6.61 -8.89
C LEU A 149 1.01 -6.67 -9.54
N TRP A 150 1.80 -7.63 -9.08
CA TRP A 150 3.14 -7.91 -9.54
C TRP A 150 3.22 -9.34 -10.09
N LEU A 151 3.89 -9.50 -11.21
CA LEU A 151 4.09 -10.79 -11.86
C LEU A 151 5.55 -10.92 -12.29
N SER A 152 6.13 -12.09 -12.05
CA SER A 152 7.47 -12.45 -12.52
C SER A 152 7.40 -13.06 -13.91
N THR A 153 8.54 -13.07 -14.60
CA THR A 153 8.70 -13.78 -15.89
C THR A 153 8.89 -15.28 -15.72
N ASP A 154 9.07 -15.76 -14.50
CA ASP A 154 9.29 -17.17 -14.14
C ASP A 154 8.79 -17.47 -12.71
N GLU A 155 9.15 -18.64 -12.17
CA GLU A 155 8.81 -19.04 -10.81
C GLU A 155 9.64 -18.37 -9.70
N THR A 156 10.58 -17.49 -10.05
CA THR A 156 11.43 -16.82 -9.07
C THR A 156 10.87 -15.44 -8.71
N PRO A 157 11.03 -14.99 -7.45
CA PRO A 157 10.64 -13.63 -7.07
C PRO A 157 11.56 -12.55 -7.64
N GLY A 158 12.74 -12.91 -8.17
CA GLY A 158 13.73 -11.96 -8.68
C GLY A 158 13.28 -11.21 -9.95
N GLY A 159 12.33 -11.78 -10.70
CA GLY A 159 11.81 -11.20 -11.94
C GLY A 159 10.53 -10.37 -11.80
N LEU A 160 10.05 -10.11 -10.57
CA LEU A 160 8.77 -9.40 -10.34
C LEU A 160 8.76 -8.01 -10.98
N ARG A 161 7.67 -7.72 -11.70
CA ARG A 161 7.37 -6.39 -12.23
C ARG A 161 5.93 -6.04 -11.89
N ARG A 162 5.67 -4.78 -11.56
CA ARG A 162 4.31 -4.29 -11.38
C ARG A 162 3.62 -4.22 -12.73
N ILE A 163 2.50 -4.89 -12.86
CA ILE A 163 1.75 -4.99 -14.13
C ILE A 163 0.41 -4.28 -14.08
N ALA A 164 -0.15 -4.04 -12.90
CA ALA A 164 -1.39 -3.28 -12.70
C ALA A 164 -1.45 -2.68 -11.28
N LEU A 165 -2.19 -1.59 -11.10
CA LEU A 165 -2.40 -0.95 -9.80
C LEU A 165 -3.71 -0.14 -9.70
N ILE A 166 -4.30 -0.12 -8.51
CA ILE A 166 -5.20 0.93 -8.02
C ILE A 166 -4.33 2.02 -7.38
N PRO A 167 -4.43 3.29 -7.82
CA PRO A 167 -3.61 4.37 -7.28
C PRO A 167 -3.75 4.52 -5.77
N ARG A 168 -2.77 5.16 -5.14
CA ARG A 168 -2.79 5.45 -3.70
C ARG A 168 -4.08 6.18 -3.31
N TYR A 169 -4.77 5.68 -2.28
CA TYR A 169 -6.10 6.14 -1.83
C TYR A 169 -7.24 5.97 -2.84
N GLY A 170 -6.96 5.38 -4.00
CA GLY A 170 -7.97 4.97 -4.96
C GLY A 170 -8.72 3.75 -4.46
N TRP A 171 -9.88 3.53 -5.06
CA TRP A 171 -10.70 2.34 -4.83
C TRP A 171 -11.56 2.11 -6.08
N ALA A 172 -12.00 0.88 -6.31
CA ALA A 172 -12.96 0.53 -7.34
C ALA A 172 -13.98 -0.44 -6.74
N ASP A 173 -15.25 -0.40 -7.13
CA ASP A 173 -16.23 -1.36 -6.61
C ASP A 173 -15.87 -2.81 -7.01
N PRO A 174 -16.24 -3.84 -6.24
CA PRO A 174 -15.96 -5.23 -6.61
C PRO A 174 -16.44 -5.56 -8.04
N GLY A 175 -15.49 -5.90 -8.92
CA GLY A 175 -15.76 -6.19 -10.33
C GLY A 175 -15.71 -4.97 -11.26
N GLU A 176 -15.39 -3.78 -10.75
CA GLU A 176 -15.19 -2.55 -11.52
C GLU A 176 -13.75 -2.51 -12.08
N TRP A 177 -13.53 -3.23 -13.18
CA TRP A 177 -12.20 -3.43 -13.78
C TRP A 177 -11.71 -2.27 -14.66
N GLU A 178 -12.54 -1.25 -14.89
CA GLU A 178 -12.28 -0.19 -15.87
C GLU A 178 -12.28 1.24 -15.28
N ARG A 179 -12.31 1.38 -13.95
CA ARG A 179 -12.30 2.70 -13.29
C ARG A 179 -11.02 3.48 -13.55
N TYR A 180 -9.88 2.79 -13.50
CA TYR A 180 -8.56 3.35 -13.80
C TYR A 180 -7.89 2.58 -14.91
N PHE A 181 -7.27 3.29 -15.85
CA PHE A 181 -6.45 2.66 -16.89
C PHE A 181 -5.31 1.82 -16.28
N SER A 182 -4.77 2.25 -15.14
CA SER A 182 -3.69 1.56 -14.42
C SER A 182 -4.10 0.21 -13.83
N GLN A 183 -5.40 -0.09 -13.71
CA GLN A 183 -5.87 -1.40 -13.23
C GLN A 183 -5.62 -2.51 -14.23
N ARG A 184 -5.25 -2.21 -15.47
CA ARG A 184 -5.08 -3.17 -16.56
C ARG A 184 -3.62 -3.25 -17.00
N SER A 185 -3.11 -4.47 -17.18
CA SER A 185 -1.77 -4.68 -17.72
C SER A 185 -1.70 -4.53 -19.24
N ALA A 186 -0.47 -4.38 -19.75
CA ALA A 186 -0.19 -4.75 -21.13
C ALA A 186 -0.37 -6.28 -21.33
N PRO A 187 -0.53 -6.77 -22.57
CA PRO A 187 -0.49 -8.21 -22.84
C PRO A 187 0.84 -8.84 -22.41
N ILE A 188 0.76 -9.99 -21.75
CA ILE A 188 1.91 -10.76 -21.25
C ILE A 188 1.81 -12.17 -21.81
N LYS A 189 2.84 -12.62 -22.53
CA LYS A 189 2.89 -13.98 -23.06
C LYS A 189 3.26 -14.96 -21.95
N LEU A 190 2.43 -15.98 -21.76
CA LEU A 190 2.65 -17.06 -20.80
C LEU A 190 2.55 -18.42 -21.49
N GLU A 191 3.20 -19.42 -20.91
CA GLU A 191 3.21 -20.81 -21.41
C GLU A 191 2.31 -21.71 -20.56
N ALA A 192 1.54 -22.58 -21.21
CA ALA A 192 0.61 -23.48 -20.55
C ALA A 192 1.32 -24.38 -19.54
N GLY A 193 0.78 -24.47 -18.32
CA GLY A 193 1.29 -25.35 -17.27
C GLY A 193 2.53 -24.85 -16.54
N GLU A 194 3.20 -23.81 -17.05
CA GLU A 194 4.34 -23.17 -16.37
C GLU A 194 3.90 -22.35 -15.16
N ARG A 195 4.82 -22.15 -14.21
CA ARG A 195 4.57 -21.40 -12.98
C ARG A 195 5.19 -20.02 -13.06
N TYR A 196 4.38 -19.01 -12.79
CA TYR A 196 4.81 -17.62 -12.71
C TYR A 196 4.57 -17.09 -11.30
N TYR A 197 5.64 -16.70 -10.62
CA TYR A 197 5.53 -16.14 -9.28
C TYR A 197 4.82 -14.78 -9.34
N PHE A 198 3.84 -14.57 -8.46
CA PHE A 198 3.08 -13.32 -8.40
C PHE A 198 2.95 -12.83 -6.97
N GLU A 199 2.75 -11.52 -6.86
CA GLU A 199 2.39 -10.86 -5.60
C GLU A 199 1.26 -9.87 -5.79
N VAL A 200 0.41 -9.74 -4.79
CA VAL A 200 -0.58 -8.67 -4.70
C VAL A 200 -0.34 -7.95 -3.40
N PHE A 201 -0.11 -6.64 -3.47
CA PHE A 201 -0.07 -5.75 -2.31
C PHE A 201 -1.37 -4.99 -2.24
N HIS A 202 -1.94 -4.87 -1.05
CA HIS A 202 -3.19 -4.16 -0.84
C HIS A 202 -3.14 -3.36 0.46
N GLU A 203 -3.60 -2.12 0.39
CA GLU A 203 -3.74 -1.19 1.49
C GLU A 203 -5.24 -0.91 1.69
N GLN A 204 -5.70 -1.16 2.91
CA GLN A 204 -7.05 -0.84 3.33
C GLN A 204 -7.05 0.35 4.28
N ALA A 205 -7.90 1.34 3.99
CA ALA A 205 -8.25 2.42 4.91
C ALA A 205 -9.51 2.05 5.70
N THR A 206 -10.58 2.83 5.55
CA THR A 206 -11.83 2.67 6.30
C THR A 206 -12.91 1.99 5.48
N VAL A 207 -13.98 1.59 6.17
CA VAL A 207 -15.23 1.12 5.58
C VAL A 207 -15.07 -0.20 4.82
N ALA A 208 -15.18 -0.19 3.49
CA ALA A 208 -15.26 -1.40 2.69
C ALA A 208 -13.85 -1.87 2.36
N SER A 209 -13.62 -3.18 2.54
CA SER A 209 -12.34 -3.80 2.20
C SER A 209 -12.53 -4.91 1.17
N HIS A 210 -11.77 -4.81 0.08
CA HIS A 210 -11.60 -5.94 -0.84
C HIS A 210 -10.37 -5.79 -1.70
N VAL A 211 -9.91 -6.92 -2.22
CA VAL A 211 -8.97 -6.99 -3.32
C VAL A 211 -9.29 -8.23 -4.13
N SER A 212 -9.19 -8.12 -5.44
CA SER A 212 -9.35 -9.23 -6.38
C SER A 212 -8.49 -8.99 -7.62
N ILE A 213 -8.17 -10.09 -8.30
CA ILE A 213 -7.48 -10.05 -9.58
C ILE A 213 -8.29 -10.79 -10.64
N ALA A 214 -8.29 -10.26 -11.84
CA ALA A 214 -8.91 -10.87 -13.00
C ALA A 214 -7.92 -10.97 -14.15
N TRP A 215 -8.26 -11.78 -15.13
CA TRP A 215 -7.48 -11.95 -16.34
C TRP A 215 -8.35 -12.34 -17.52
N SER A 216 -7.82 -12.14 -18.71
CA SER A 216 -8.33 -12.70 -19.97
C SER A 216 -7.18 -13.40 -20.67
N GLY A 217 -7.46 -14.43 -21.46
CA GLY A 217 -6.44 -15.17 -22.17
C GLY A 217 -7.01 -15.96 -23.35
N PRO A 218 -6.20 -16.86 -23.94
CA PRO A 218 -6.67 -17.75 -24.99
C PRO A 218 -7.90 -18.53 -24.52
N GLY A 219 -8.97 -18.48 -25.32
CA GLY A 219 -10.19 -19.24 -25.07
C GLY A 219 -11.15 -18.68 -24.01
N PHE A 220 -10.86 -17.55 -23.35
CA PHE A 220 -11.78 -16.95 -22.38
C PHE A 220 -11.69 -15.42 -22.26
N SER A 221 -12.84 -14.78 -22.05
CA SER A 221 -12.94 -13.35 -21.75
C SER A 221 -12.62 -13.06 -20.28
N LEU A 222 -12.48 -11.76 -19.94
CA LEU A 222 -12.24 -11.26 -18.58
C LEU A 222 -13.02 -12.05 -17.51
N THR A 223 -12.28 -12.68 -16.61
CA THR A 223 -12.82 -13.46 -15.49
C THR A 223 -11.90 -13.35 -14.28
N GLU A 224 -12.43 -13.48 -13.07
CA GLU A 224 -11.60 -13.53 -11.87
C GLU A 224 -10.65 -14.75 -11.89
N VAL A 225 -9.44 -14.57 -11.37
CA VAL A 225 -8.46 -15.65 -11.31
C VAL A 225 -8.90 -16.67 -10.26
N SER A 226 -9.47 -17.77 -10.72
CA SER A 226 -9.92 -18.88 -9.88
C SER A 226 -8.74 -19.58 -9.19
N SER A 227 -8.99 -20.06 -7.97
CA SER A 227 -8.06 -20.86 -7.16
C SER A 227 -7.41 -22.04 -7.91
N LYS A 228 -8.10 -22.61 -8.90
CA LYS A 228 -7.58 -23.72 -9.72
C LYS A 228 -6.33 -23.35 -10.52
N PHE A 229 -6.12 -22.07 -10.80
CA PHE A 229 -4.95 -21.53 -11.51
C PHE A 229 -3.87 -20.99 -10.58
N LEU A 230 -4.07 -21.09 -9.26
CA LEU A 230 -3.15 -20.59 -8.25
C LEU A 230 -2.49 -21.75 -7.51
N ARG A 231 -1.22 -21.59 -7.12
CA ARG A 231 -0.50 -22.50 -6.24
C ARG A 231 0.14 -21.71 -5.09
N PRO A 232 0.14 -22.23 -3.85
CA PRO A 232 0.75 -21.54 -2.72
C PRO A 232 2.27 -21.44 -2.89
N ALA A 233 2.87 -20.32 -2.46
CA ALA A 233 4.32 -20.14 -2.44
C ALA A 233 5.02 -21.00 -1.36
N ASP A 234 4.32 -21.31 -0.26
CA ASP A 234 4.87 -22.04 0.88
C ASP A 234 4.33 -23.48 0.98
N LYS A 235 5.16 -24.41 1.47
CA LYS A 235 4.75 -25.80 1.77
C LYS A 235 3.95 -25.97 3.09
N GLY A 236 3.84 -24.94 3.95
CA GLY A 236 3.35 -25.03 5.35
C GLY A 236 1.83 -25.10 5.57
N GLU A 237 1.41 -25.72 6.68
CA GLU A 237 0.08 -26.27 7.05
C GLU A 237 -1.21 -25.54 6.59
N ASN A 238 -2.22 -26.35 6.24
CA ASN A 238 -3.60 -25.91 6.07
C ASN A 238 -4.21 -25.60 7.43
N VAL A 239 -4.48 -24.33 7.74
CA VAL A 239 -5.34 -24.00 8.88
C VAL A 239 -6.78 -24.25 8.44
N GLY A 240 -7.26 -25.46 8.69
CA GLY A 240 -8.67 -25.80 8.56
C GLY A 240 -9.47 -25.08 9.65
N GLY A 241 -10.48 -24.32 9.25
CA GLY A 241 -11.61 -23.94 10.09
C GLY A 241 -11.34 -22.86 11.16
N THR A 242 -12.13 -21.79 11.05
CA THR A 242 -12.52 -20.85 12.12
C THR A 242 -11.49 -19.83 12.65
N THR A 243 -11.88 -18.55 12.47
CA THR A 243 -11.45 -17.33 13.18
C THR A 243 -9.97 -16.96 13.06
N LEU A 244 -9.70 -15.99 12.17
CA LEU A 244 -8.45 -15.23 12.17
C LEU A 244 -8.34 -14.49 13.51
N PRO A 245 -7.20 -14.57 14.21
CA PRO A 245 -7.03 -13.91 15.50
C PRO A 245 -7.23 -12.40 15.35
N GLN A 246 -8.04 -11.80 16.23
CA GLN A 246 -8.05 -10.36 16.44
C GLN A 246 -6.62 -9.94 16.81
N LEU A 247 -5.94 -9.24 15.91
CA LEU A 247 -4.56 -8.86 16.11
C LEU A 247 -4.46 -7.66 17.05
N GLY A 248 -3.79 -7.91 18.17
CA GLY A 248 -3.32 -6.89 19.10
C GLY A 248 -2.12 -6.11 18.54
N TRP A 249 -2.09 -4.85 18.95
CA TRP A 249 -1.22 -3.72 18.62
C TRP A 249 0.28 -4.01 18.48
N ILE A 250 0.88 -3.53 17.37
CA ILE A 250 2.33 -3.35 17.24
C ILE A 250 2.58 -2.01 16.50
N SER A 251 3.31 -1.10 17.15
CA SER A 251 3.66 0.25 16.66
C SER A 251 5.12 0.30 16.20
N ASN A 252 5.37 0.70 14.94
CA ASN A 252 6.71 1.02 14.43
C ASN A 252 6.61 2.21 13.46
N PHE A 253 7.32 3.31 13.73
CA PHE A 253 7.18 4.60 13.06
C PHE A 253 8.25 4.84 11.97
N GLY A 254 7.92 5.62 10.93
CA GLY A 254 8.86 6.15 9.93
C GLY A 254 8.65 7.65 9.66
N PRO A 255 9.13 8.19 8.52
CA PRO A 255 9.03 9.62 8.20
C PRO A 255 7.61 10.20 8.18
N ILE A 256 7.42 11.48 7.90
CA ILE A 256 6.10 12.10 7.69
C ILE A 256 6.12 12.78 6.33
N PHE A 257 5.16 12.47 5.46
CA PHE A 257 5.04 13.13 4.17
C PHE A 257 4.30 14.47 4.31
N VAL A 258 4.94 15.56 3.88
CA VAL A 258 4.39 16.92 3.96
C VAL A 258 4.03 17.40 2.54
N PRO A 259 2.74 17.65 2.22
CA PRO A 259 2.37 18.27 0.95
C PRO A 259 2.92 19.70 0.87
N GLY A 260 3.17 20.16 -0.37
CA GLY A 260 3.96 21.35 -0.66
C GLY A 260 3.53 22.60 0.10
N ILE A 261 4.53 23.32 0.63
CA ILE A 261 4.44 24.66 1.23
C ILE A 261 4.41 25.70 0.12
#